data_AF-A0ABD1AL78-F1
#
_entry.id   AF-A0ABD1AL78-F1
#
_cell.length_a   1.000
_cell.length_b   1.000
_cell.length_c   1.000
_cell.angle_alpha   90.00
_cell.angle_beta   90.00
_cell.angle_gamma   90.00
#
_symmetry.space_group_name_H-M   'P 1'
#
loop_
_entity.id
_entity.type
_entity.pdbx_description
1 polymer ?
#
loop_
_entity_poly.entity_id
_entity_poly.type
_entity_poly.pdbx_seq_one_letter_code
_entity_poly.pdbx_strand_id
1 'polypeptide(L)'
;MVPKLEYKDTFDKFKSFLDKSLELHKAPVLKTLSIQLGKNCPIDVDVGSVVAKAVDRIVRKLELELLWTAEPISLPKSLYTCKTIVELTLSNKILIEVPCSACLPSLKILRLFHVVFKDEDSIENAFIKLLSSCSIESVPRRH
;
A
#
# COMPACT_ATOMS: atom_id res chain seq x y z
N MET A 1 12.58 9.52 19.18
CA MET A 1 12.04 10.14 17.94
C MET A 1 11.95 9.08 16.87
N VAL A 2 10.84 8.98 16.16
CA VAL A 2 10.61 7.93 15.17
C VAL A 2 10.43 8.60 13.81
N PRO A 3 11.11 8.16 12.74
CA PRO A 3 10.95 8.78 11.44
C PRO A 3 9.57 8.43 10.89
N LYS A 4 8.68 9.42 10.86
CA LYS A 4 7.45 9.42 10.08
C LYS A 4 7.84 9.97 8.71
N LEU A 5 7.59 9.21 7.64
CA LEU A 5 7.85 9.68 6.29
C LEU A 5 6.55 10.14 5.63
N GLU A 6 6.35 11.44 5.61
CA GLU A 6 5.31 12.09 4.82
C GLU A 6 5.99 12.77 3.63
N TYR A 7 5.60 12.43 2.41
CA TYR A 7 6.18 13.03 1.22
C TYR A 7 5.09 13.56 0.29
N LYS A 8 5.14 14.86 0.03
CA LYS A 8 4.21 15.62 -0.83
C LYS A 8 5.02 16.42 -1.86
N ASP A 9 5.60 15.76 -2.86
CA ASP A 9 6.26 16.43 -3.99
C ASP A 9 6.43 15.44 -5.16
N THR A 10 6.99 15.91 -6.28
CA THR A 10 7.43 15.15 -7.46
C THR A 10 8.06 13.79 -7.11
N PHE A 11 7.62 12.75 -7.83
CA PHE A 11 8.02 11.35 -7.63
C PHE A 11 9.55 11.16 -7.61
N ASP A 12 10.29 11.95 -8.39
CA ASP A 12 11.74 11.83 -8.50
C ASP A 12 12.47 12.10 -7.18
N LYS A 13 12.06 13.13 -6.43
CA LYS A 13 12.68 13.37 -5.11
C LYS A 13 12.12 12.45 -4.03
N PHE A 14 10.92 11.88 -4.20
CA PHE A 14 10.47 10.79 -3.33
C PHE A 14 11.33 9.55 -3.52
N LYS A 15 11.52 9.13 -4.77
CA LYS A 15 12.35 7.98 -5.14
C LYS A 15 13.79 8.18 -4.71
N SER A 16 14.38 9.36 -4.97
CA SER A 16 15.72 9.71 -4.49
C SER A 16 15.81 9.71 -2.97
N PHE A 17 14.80 10.22 -2.27
CA PHE A 17 14.76 10.17 -0.82
C PHE A 17 14.64 8.74 -0.30
N LEU A 18 13.79 7.92 -0.93
CA LEU A 18 13.59 6.53 -0.58
C LEU A 18 14.89 5.74 -0.80
N ASP A 19 15.50 5.85 -1.98
CA ASP A 19 16.78 5.22 -2.28
C ASP A 19 17.90 5.72 -1.34
N LYS A 20 17.99 7.02 -1.02
CA LYS A 20 18.95 7.54 -0.03
C LYS A 20 18.67 7.04 1.39
N SER A 21 17.41 6.97 1.81
CA SER A 21 17.00 6.41 3.09
C SER A 21 17.34 4.91 3.17
N LEU A 22 17.15 4.19 2.06
CA LEU A 22 17.52 2.78 1.89
C LEU A 22 19.04 2.56 1.97
N GLU A 23 19.85 3.49 1.43
CA GLU A 23 21.31 3.48 1.47
C GLU A 23 21.88 3.86 2.85
N LEU A 24 21.32 4.89 3.49
CA LEU A 24 21.85 5.47 4.73
C LEU A 24 21.51 4.65 5.99
N HIS A 25 20.43 3.86 5.96
CA HIS A 25 19.99 3.11 7.14
C HIS A 25 19.96 1.59 6.87
N LYS A 26 20.86 0.86 7.57
CA LYS A 26 20.73 -0.59 7.86
C LYS A 26 19.56 -0.91 8.81
N ALA A 27 18.77 0.10 9.20
CA ALA A 27 17.71 -0.04 10.19
C ALA A 27 16.43 -0.60 9.55
N PRO A 28 15.81 -1.66 10.09
CA PRO A 28 14.71 -2.37 9.44
C PRO A 28 13.34 -1.69 9.46
N VAL A 29 13.18 -0.40 9.80
CA VAL A 29 11.87 0.07 10.28
C VAL A 29 11.44 1.40 9.67
N LEU A 30 10.99 1.36 8.42
CA LEU A 30 10.18 2.45 7.85
C LEU A 30 8.77 2.36 8.45
N LYS A 31 8.46 3.04 9.55
CA LYS A 31 7.15 2.83 10.22
C LYS A 31 5.95 3.27 9.38
N THR A 32 6.12 4.30 8.57
CA THR A 32 5.04 4.87 7.75
C THR A 32 5.61 5.28 6.40
N LEU A 33 4.91 4.88 5.35
CA LEU A 33 5.15 5.32 3.99
C LEU A 33 3.86 5.93 3.45
N SER A 34 3.92 7.21 3.10
CA SER A 34 2.82 7.91 2.45
C SER A 34 3.29 8.42 1.10
N ILE A 35 2.63 7.97 0.03
CA ILE A 35 2.94 8.30 -1.36
C ILE A 35 1.69 8.96 -1.95
N GLN A 36 1.84 10.22 -2.36
CA GLN A 36 0.81 10.95 -3.07
C GLN A 36 1.38 11.41 -4.42
N LEU A 37 0.86 10.85 -5.51
CA LEU A 37 1.29 11.21 -6.87
C LEU A 37 0.23 12.06 -7.55
N GLY A 38 0.61 13.29 -7.89
CA GLY A 38 -0.25 14.27 -8.54
C GLY A 38 -0.47 14.03 -10.03
N LYS A 39 -1.39 14.79 -10.62
CA LYS A 39 -1.78 14.74 -12.04
C LYS A 39 -0.61 14.86 -13.03
N ASN A 40 0.42 15.59 -12.66
CA ASN A 40 1.58 15.88 -13.51
C ASN A 40 2.74 14.87 -13.31
N CYS A 41 2.51 13.77 -12.58
CA CYS A 41 3.56 12.76 -12.42
C CYS A 41 3.83 12.05 -13.76
N PRO A 42 5.10 11.77 -14.08
CA PRO A 42 5.46 11.00 -15.28
C PRO A 42 4.79 9.62 -15.28
N ILE A 43 4.41 9.14 -16.47
CA ILE A 43 3.68 7.88 -16.66
C ILE A 43 4.60 6.66 -16.45
N ASP A 44 5.91 6.84 -16.59
CA ASP A 44 6.95 5.80 -16.46
C ASP A 44 7.36 5.49 -15.00
N VAL A 45 6.63 6.06 -14.05
CA VAL A 45 6.87 5.88 -12.62
C VAL A 45 6.48 4.48 -12.16
N ASP A 46 7.47 3.65 -11.86
CA ASP A 46 7.29 2.32 -11.27
C ASP A 46 6.99 2.40 -9.76
N VAL A 47 5.74 2.75 -9.45
CA VAL A 47 5.20 2.73 -8.07
C VAL A 47 5.29 1.33 -7.46
N GLY A 48 5.10 0.29 -8.28
CA GLY A 48 5.12 -1.10 -7.84
C GLY A 48 6.45 -1.48 -7.19
N SER A 49 7.56 -1.10 -7.82
CA SER A 49 8.91 -1.30 -7.28
C SER A 49 9.13 -0.57 -5.95
N VAL A 50 8.64 0.66 -5.81
CA VAL A 50 8.77 1.42 -4.56
C VAL A 50 7.96 0.77 -3.44
N VAL A 51 6.73 0.34 -3.71
CA VAL A 51 5.90 -0.39 -2.75
C VAL A 51 6.56 -1.71 -2.34
N ALA A 52 7.11 -2.47 -3.30
CA ALA A 52 7.80 -3.72 -3.02
C ALA A 52 9.01 -3.51 -2.09
N LYS A 53 9.89 -2.54 -2.43
CA LYS A 53 11.03 -2.16 -1.58
C LYS A 53 10.61 -1.75 -0.17
N ALA A 54 9.50 -1.04 -0.04
CA ALA A 54 8.99 -0.60 1.25
C ALA A 54 8.44 -1.76 2.11
N VAL A 55 7.72 -2.69 1.46
CA VAL A 55 7.20 -3.90 2.10
C VAL A 55 8.34 -4.77 2.63
N ASP A 56 9.43 -4.90 1.88
CA ASP A 56 10.64 -5.64 2.30
C ASP A 56 11.32 -5.02 3.54
N ARG A 57 11.03 -3.75 3.85
CA ARG A 57 11.63 -2.98 4.94
C ARG A 57 10.71 -2.86 6.18
N ILE A 58 9.85 -3.86 6.42
CA ILE A 58 8.97 -3.97 7.61
C ILE A 58 8.11 -2.71 7.81
N VAL A 59 7.49 -2.23 6.73
CA VAL A 59 6.58 -1.09 6.82
C VAL A 59 5.34 -1.44 7.66
N ARG A 60 4.94 -0.54 8.56
CA ARG A 60 3.75 -0.73 9.42
C ARG A 60 2.53 0.04 8.93
N LYS A 61 2.72 1.16 8.26
CA LYS A 61 1.63 1.95 7.68
C LYS A 61 1.97 2.30 6.24
N LEU A 62 1.08 1.98 5.31
CA LEU A 62 1.21 2.33 3.91
C LEU A 62 -0.02 3.14 3.47
N GLU A 63 0.23 4.33 2.96
CA GLU A 63 -0.77 5.19 2.34
C GLU A 63 -0.34 5.46 0.90
N LEU A 64 -1.21 5.16 -0.05
CA LEU A 64 -0.94 5.35 -1.48
C LEU A 64 -2.14 6.03 -2.13
N GLU A 65 -1.91 7.22 -2.66
CA GLU A 65 -2.90 8.02 -3.37
C GLU A 65 -2.36 8.40 -4.76
N LEU A 66 -3.06 7.93 -5.80
CA LEU A 66 -2.66 8.15 -7.19
C LEU A 66 -3.68 9.04 -7.91
N LEU A 67 -3.38 10.33 -7.97
CA LEU A 67 -4.20 11.38 -8.61
C LEU A 67 -3.84 11.59 -10.09
N TRP A 68 -3.00 10.74 -10.67
CA TRP A 68 -2.60 10.85 -12.07
C TRP A 68 -3.75 10.55 -13.05
N THR A 69 -3.59 10.98 -14.30
CA THR A 69 -4.57 10.71 -15.36
C THR A 69 -4.35 9.37 -16.05
N ALA A 70 -3.23 8.69 -15.75
CA ALA A 70 -2.90 7.38 -16.31
C ALA A 70 -3.87 6.28 -15.88
N GLU A 71 -3.70 5.09 -16.47
CA GLU A 71 -4.46 3.90 -16.11
C GLU A 71 -4.20 3.48 -14.65
N PRO A 72 -5.17 2.83 -13.99
CA PRO A 72 -4.95 2.22 -12.69
C PRO A 72 -3.81 1.19 -12.73
N ILE A 73 -3.03 1.11 -11.66
CA ILE A 73 -1.92 0.16 -11.56
C ILE A 73 -2.22 -0.96 -10.56
N SER A 74 -1.75 -2.17 -10.87
CA SER A 74 -1.73 -3.27 -9.91
C SER A 74 -0.59 -3.10 -8.92
N LEU A 75 -0.85 -3.46 -7.67
CA LEU A 75 0.17 -3.47 -6.62
C LEU A 75 0.92 -4.81 -6.59
N PRO A 76 2.19 -4.82 -6.14
CA PRO A 76 2.97 -6.04 -6.08
C PRO A 76 2.34 -7.05 -5.13
N LYS A 77 2.43 -8.35 -5.47
CA LYS A 77 1.92 -9.45 -4.63
C LYS A 77 2.51 -9.46 -3.22
N SER A 78 3.75 -8.98 -3.06
CA SER A 78 4.41 -8.86 -1.75
C SER A 78 3.63 -7.97 -0.78
N LEU A 79 2.91 -6.96 -1.27
CA LEU A 79 2.04 -6.14 -0.44
C LEU A 79 0.97 -7.00 0.24
N TYR A 80 0.29 -7.85 -0.54
CA TYR A 80 -0.80 -8.71 -0.05
C TYR A 80 -0.33 -9.86 0.84
N THR A 81 0.97 -10.13 0.91
CA THR A 81 1.57 -11.13 1.81
C THR A 81 2.39 -10.50 2.93
N CYS A 82 2.33 -9.17 3.07
CA CYS A 82 3.11 -8.44 4.05
C CYS A 82 2.63 -8.71 5.47
N LYS A 83 3.52 -9.22 6.32
CA LYS A 83 3.21 -9.57 7.70
C LYS A 83 3.29 -8.39 8.69
N THR A 84 3.76 -7.24 8.24
CA THR A 84 4.15 -6.14 9.14
C THR A 84 3.22 -4.93 9.04
N ILE A 85 2.49 -4.81 7.94
CA ILE A 85 1.54 -3.73 7.71
C ILE A 85 0.36 -3.88 8.68
N VAL A 86 0.11 -2.78 9.39
CA VAL A 86 -0.98 -2.61 10.35
C VAL A 86 -2.07 -1.71 9.77
N GLU A 87 -1.70 -0.72 8.97
CA GLU A 87 -2.62 0.21 8.34
C GLU A 87 -2.31 0.32 6.84
N LEU A 88 -3.32 0.04 6.01
CA LEU A 88 -3.23 0.13 4.56
C LEU A 88 -4.32 1.07 4.06
N THR A 89 -3.92 2.16 3.42
CA THR A 89 -4.81 3.12 2.77
C THR A 89 -4.47 3.19 1.29
N LEU A 90 -5.42 2.84 0.43
CA LEU A 90 -5.28 2.85 -1.02
C LEU A 90 -6.33 3.79 -1.61
N SER A 91 -5.93 4.65 -2.53
CA SER A 91 -6.83 5.66 -3.11
C SER A 91 -6.63 5.88 -4.61
N ASN A 92 -7.76 6.02 -5.31
CA ASN A 92 -7.90 6.36 -6.72
C ASN A 92 -7.34 5.29 -7.68
N LYS A 93 -6.33 5.61 -8.50
CA LYS A 93 -5.87 4.82 -9.66
C LYS A 93 -5.09 3.56 -9.28
N ILE A 94 -5.66 2.75 -8.41
CA ILE A 94 -5.12 1.50 -7.90
C ILE A 94 -6.10 0.38 -8.29
N LEU A 95 -5.56 -0.62 -8.97
CA LEU A 95 -6.25 -1.84 -9.32
C LEU A 95 -6.05 -2.88 -8.20
N ILE A 96 -7.14 -3.31 -7.59
CA ILE A 96 -7.17 -4.34 -6.56
C ILE A 96 -7.36 -5.70 -7.24
N GLU A 97 -6.27 -6.46 -7.26
CA GLU A 97 -6.22 -7.86 -7.71
C GLU A 97 -5.65 -8.70 -6.56
N VAL A 98 -6.54 -9.29 -5.75
CA VAL A 98 -6.15 -10.03 -4.55
C VAL A 98 -5.72 -11.45 -4.93
N PRO A 99 -4.44 -11.83 -4.77
CA PRO A 99 -4.01 -13.20 -5.05
C PRO A 99 -4.58 -14.18 -4.03
N CYS A 100 -4.82 -15.44 -4.42
CA CYS A 100 -5.29 -16.49 -3.50
C CYS A 100 -4.36 -16.73 -2.30
N SER A 101 -3.07 -16.37 -2.43
CA SER A 101 -2.07 -16.48 -1.38
C SER A 101 -2.01 -15.25 -0.46
N ALA A 102 -2.93 -14.30 -0.58
CA ALA A 102 -2.94 -13.08 0.21
C ALA A 102 -3.13 -13.39 1.71
N CYS A 103 -2.26 -12.83 2.53
CA CYS A 103 -2.26 -12.97 3.98
C CYS A 103 -1.58 -11.74 4.61
N LEU A 104 -2.38 -10.95 5.33
CA LEU A 104 -2.04 -9.69 5.98
C LEU A 104 -2.29 -9.82 7.50
N PRO A 105 -1.53 -10.65 8.22
CA PRO A 105 -1.85 -11.04 9.59
C PRO A 105 -1.77 -9.91 10.62
N SER A 106 -1.04 -8.83 10.31
CA SER A 106 -0.94 -7.66 11.19
C SER A 106 -1.93 -6.55 10.87
N LEU A 107 -2.69 -6.66 9.77
CA LEU A 107 -3.52 -5.58 9.28
C LEU A 107 -4.73 -5.38 10.19
N LYS A 108 -4.84 -4.17 10.73
CA LYS A 108 -5.94 -3.74 11.61
C LYS A 108 -6.83 -2.71 10.95
N ILE A 109 -6.28 -1.91 10.04
CA ILE A 109 -7.00 -0.84 9.37
C ILE A 109 -6.77 -0.97 7.86
N LEU A 110 -7.88 -1.12 7.15
CA LEU A 110 -7.92 -1.07 5.70
C LEU A 110 -8.83 0.09 5.29
N ARG A 111 -8.33 0.97 4.42
CA ARG A 111 -9.11 2.05 3.83
C ARG A 111 -8.94 2.02 2.31
N LEU A 112 -10.06 1.96 1.61
CA LEU A 112 -10.11 1.96 0.16
C LEU A 112 -10.99 3.13 -0.28
N PHE A 113 -10.46 4.00 -1.14
CA PHE A 113 -11.18 5.17 -1.64
C PHE A 113 -11.08 5.22 -3.16
N HIS A 114 -12.21 5.15 -3.87
CA HIS A 114 -12.25 5.26 -5.33
C HIS A 114 -11.30 4.30 -6.08
N VAL A 115 -10.99 3.13 -5.51
CA VAL A 115 -10.14 2.11 -6.12
C VAL A 115 -10.92 1.30 -7.17
N VAL A 116 -10.20 0.66 -8.09
CA VAL A 116 -10.77 -0.21 -9.12
C VAL A 116 -10.55 -1.67 -8.72
N PHE A 117 -11.56 -2.53 -8.87
CA PHE A 117 -11.41 -3.97 -8.64
C PHE A 117 -11.33 -4.70 -9.98
N LYS A 118 -10.43 -5.69 -10.09
CA LYS A 118 -10.22 -6.44 -11.34
C LYS A 118 -11.31 -7.48 -11.63
N ASP A 119 -11.80 -8.16 -10.60
CA ASP A 119 -12.86 -9.18 -10.76
C ASP A 119 -14.21 -8.47 -10.94
N GLU A 120 -14.83 -8.61 -12.12
CA GLU A 120 -16.20 -8.13 -12.43
C GLU A 120 -17.29 -8.98 -11.75
N ASP A 121 -16.95 -10.16 -11.23
CA ASP A 121 -17.86 -11.12 -10.57
C ASP A 121 -18.25 -10.69 -9.13
N SER A 122 -18.66 -9.43 -8.99
CA SER A 122 -18.98 -8.70 -7.77
C SER A 122 -17.75 -8.23 -6.99
N ILE A 123 -17.62 -6.90 -6.89
CA ILE A 123 -16.76 -6.16 -5.96
C ILE A 123 -16.76 -6.80 -4.56
N GLU A 124 -17.90 -7.39 -4.16
CA GLU A 124 -18.08 -8.12 -2.91
C GLU A 124 -17.10 -9.29 -2.77
N ASN A 125 -16.87 -10.08 -3.81
CA ASN A 125 -15.97 -11.24 -3.75
C ASN A 125 -14.51 -10.81 -3.59
N ALA A 126 -14.07 -9.79 -4.33
CA ALA A 126 -12.72 -9.25 -4.18
C ALA A 126 -12.51 -8.62 -2.80
N PHE A 127 -13.54 -7.94 -2.27
CA PHE A 127 -13.54 -7.37 -0.93
C PHE A 127 -13.52 -8.46 0.16
N ILE A 128 -14.33 -9.52 0.02
CA ILE A 128 -14.34 -10.67 0.93
C ILE A 128 -12.98 -11.37 0.96
N LYS A 129 -12.36 -11.61 -0.21
CA LYS A 129 -11.00 -12.17 -0.31
C LYS A 129 -9.98 -11.30 0.44
N LEU A 130 -10.07 -9.98 0.29
CA LEU A 130 -9.17 -9.06 0.98
C LEU A 130 -9.36 -9.09 2.51
N LEU A 131 -10.62 -9.14 2.98
CA LEU A 131 -10.94 -9.23 4.40
C LEU A 131 -10.54 -10.58 5.01
N SER A 132 -10.70 -11.69 4.28
CA SER A 132 -10.30 -13.02 4.75
C SER A 132 -8.78 -13.18 4.84
N SER A 133 -8.02 -12.43 4.03
CA SER A 133 -6.58 -12.32 4.17
C SER A 133 -6.15 -11.60 5.45
N CYS A 134 -7.03 -10.85 6.11
CA CYS A 134 -6.72 -10.11 7.32
C CYS A 134 -7.03 -10.96 8.56
N SER A 135 -6.12 -11.00 9.54
CA SER A 135 -6.43 -11.57 10.86
C SER A 135 -7.25 -10.56 11.68
N ILE A 136 -8.51 -10.37 11.31
CA ILE A 136 -9.44 -9.58 12.12
C ILE A 136 -9.86 -10.46 13.30
N GLU A 137 -9.27 -10.24 14.47
CA GLU A 137 -9.90 -10.66 15.72
C GLU A 137 -11.23 -9.92 15.82
N SER A 138 -12.33 -10.61 15.53
CA SER A 138 -13.67 -10.10 15.79
C SER A 138 -13.81 -9.94 17.30
N VAL A 139 -13.71 -8.71 17.79
CA VAL A 139 -14.07 -8.41 19.18
C VAL A 139 -15.59 -8.60 19.29
N PRO A 140 -16.09 -9.56 20.09
CA PRO A 140 -17.53 -9.72 20.26
C PRO A 140 -18.06 -8.46 20.96
N ARG A 141 -19.02 -7.79 20.33
CA ARG A 141 -19.82 -6.78 21.03
C ARG A 141 -20.54 -7.49 22.17
N ARG A 142 -20.13 -7.21 23.41
CA ARG A 142 -20.95 -7.55 24.57
C ARG A 142 -22.14 -6.58 24.57
N HIS A 143 -23.33 -7.14 24.46
CA HIS A 143 -24.59 -6.48 24.78
C HIS A 143 -24.67 -6.17 26.27
#